data_AF-T2JEI9-F1
#
_entry.id   AF-T2JEI9-F1
#
_cell.length_a   1.000
_cell.length_b   1.000
_cell.length_c   1.000
_cell.angle_alpha   90.00
_cell.angle_beta   90.00
_cell.angle_gamma   90.00
#
_symmetry.space_group_name_H-M   'P 1'
#
loop_
_entity.id
_entity.type
_entity.pdbx_description
1 polymer ?
#
loop_
_entity_poly.entity_id
_entity_poly.type
_entity_poly.pdbx_seq_one_letter_code
_entity_poly.pdbx_strand_id
1 'polypeptide(L)'
;MHLETTDINSQWESLNYLQNSGFLVNTHRKLCPSLEEVADYFQQWETERKDLPYMTDGVVVKINDYSLQKVLGFTQKFPRWAIALKYPAEEAPTIVKDIIVNVGRTGAVTPMAVMEPVHLAGTTVQKATLHNSDRIKQLDIRVGDTVIIRKAGEIIPEVVRVLDDLRPPNTQLYQMPSHCPECDSTLKRPPNEAVTRCMNLSCGAILRGSLVHWASRDALDIRGLGEKIVILLINNGLVNSLADLYDLTPEKIANLERMGSKSANNLIEAIEGSKKQPFSRVLYGLGIRYVGSVTAGLLAENFPSMEQLSQASFSDLSSVYGVGEEIAQSIIDWFSIEKNCDLIQQLEKVGLQLEATKSKTPTVDSSLTPFAGKTFVITGTLPSLKRNEAKALIMEAGGKVTSSVSKKTDYLLLGENPGSKLTQAEKLGITQLSEAEFLTLVKK
;
A
#
# COMPACT_ATOMS: atom_id res chain seq x y z
N MET A 1 -25.53 29.26 14.33
CA MET A 1 -26.54 28.20 14.14
C MET A 1 -26.36 27.22 15.28
N HIS A 2 -27.10 27.41 16.37
CA HIS A 2 -27.09 26.48 17.50
C HIS A 2 -27.82 25.23 17.05
N LEU A 3 -27.09 24.16 16.74
CA LEU A 3 -27.69 22.84 16.55
C LEU A 3 -28.08 22.36 17.95
N GLU A 4 -29.38 22.27 18.23
CA GLU A 4 -29.87 21.56 19.40
C GLU A 4 -29.28 20.14 19.37
N THR A 5 -28.66 19.73 20.48
CA THR A 5 -28.13 18.38 20.66
C THR A 5 -29.29 17.40 20.57
N THR A 6 -29.54 16.92 19.37
CA THR A 6 -30.47 15.83 19.08
C THR A 6 -29.68 14.54 19.25
N ASP A 7 -30.09 13.70 20.19
CA ASP A 7 -29.50 12.37 20.37
C ASP A 7 -29.88 11.49 19.17
N ILE A 8 -29.02 11.49 18.16
CA ILE A 8 -29.15 10.67 16.96
C ILE A 8 -28.59 9.28 17.25
N ASN A 9 -29.46 8.27 17.24
CA ASN A 9 -29.10 6.90 17.63
C ASN A 9 -29.01 5.94 16.43
N SER A 10 -29.47 6.37 15.25
CA SER A 10 -29.40 5.56 14.03
C SER A 10 -28.90 6.32 12.78
N GLN A 11 -28.43 5.54 11.81
CA GLN A 11 -28.02 6.03 10.49
C GLN A 11 -29.20 6.70 9.76
N TRP A 12 -30.40 6.15 9.88
CA TRP A 12 -31.62 6.70 9.27
C TRP A 12 -31.99 8.07 9.85
N GLU A 13 -32.01 8.19 11.18
CA GLU A 13 -32.24 9.47 11.86
C GLU A 13 -31.20 10.52 11.46
N SER A 14 -29.93 10.11 11.36
CA SER A 14 -28.86 11.01 10.94
C SER A 14 -29.08 11.57 9.53
N LEU A 15 -29.50 10.73 8.57
CA LEU A 15 -29.78 11.17 7.21
C LEU A 15 -31.00 12.09 7.14
N ASN A 16 -32.04 11.80 7.91
CA ASN A 16 -33.23 12.66 7.98
C ASN A 16 -32.92 14.01 8.64
N TYR A 17 -32.12 14.01 9.71
CA TYR A 17 -31.67 15.23 10.37
C TYR A 17 -30.86 16.11 9.42
N LEU A 18 -29.91 15.53 8.67
CA LEU A 18 -29.13 16.25 7.67
C LEU A 18 -30.04 16.85 6.58
N GLN A 19 -31.00 16.08 6.08
CA GLN A 19 -31.94 16.57 5.07
C GLN A 19 -32.80 17.73 5.60
N ASN A 20 -33.35 17.60 6.81
CA ASN A 20 -34.14 18.65 7.46
C ASN A 20 -33.31 19.90 7.77
N SER A 21 -32.00 19.73 7.96
CA SER A 21 -31.05 20.82 8.18
C SER A 21 -30.59 21.50 6.88
N GLY A 22 -31.14 21.12 5.72
CA GLY A 22 -30.85 21.73 4.42
C GLY A 22 -29.67 21.12 3.67
N PHE A 23 -29.08 20.02 4.14
CA PHE A 23 -28.05 19.30 3.39
C PHE A 23 -28.68 18.49 2.24
N LEU A 24 -27.94 18.36 1.15
CA LEU A 24 -28.32 17.49 0.03
C LEU A 24 -28.09 16.02 0.41
N VAL A 25 -29.18 15.30 0.67
CA VAL A 25 -29.15 13.87 1.00
C VAL A 25 -29.81 13.08 -0.11
N ASN A 26 -29.17 11.99 -0.56
CA ASN A 26 -29.72 11.16 -1.63
C ASN A 26 -31.10 10.60 -1.24
N THR A 27 -32.09 10.85 -2.09
CA THR A 27 -33.49 10.42 -1.91
C THR A 27 -33.66 8.91 -2.12
N HIS A 28 -32.77 8.29 -2.89
CA HIS A 28 -32.77 6.86 -3.16
C HIS A 28 -32.07 6.12 -2.01
N ARG A 29 -32.81 5.94 -0.91
CA ARG A 29 -32.41 5.18 0.28
C ARG A 29 -33.63 4.48 0.87
N LYS A 30 -33.43 3.27 1.41
CA LYS A 30 -34.51 2.47 2.03
C LYS A 30 -34.04 1.85 3.34
N LEU A 31 -34.89 1.90 4.36
CA LEU A 31 -34.70 1.11 5.58
C LEU A 31 -35.18 -0.32 5.30
N CYS A 32 -34.27 -1.29 5.40
CA CYS A 32 -34.56 -2.70 5.13
C CYS A 32 -34.48 -3.48 6.45
N PRO A 33 -35.56 -4.12 6.92
CA PRO A 33 -35.59 -4.89 8.16
C PRO A 33 -34.98 -6.29 8.04
N SER A 34 -34.81 -6.82 6.82
CA SER A 34 -34.25 -8.14 6.56
C SER A 34 -33.26 -8.16 5.38
N LEU A 35 -32.51 -9.26 5.25
CA LEU A 35 -31.55 -9.43 4.14
C LEU A 35 -32.27 -9.64 2.80
N GLU A 36 -33.46 -10.22 2.80
CA GLU A 36 -34.29 -10.36 1.61
C GLU A 36 -34.66 -8.99 1.04
N GLU A 37 -35.10 -8.05 1.90
CA GLU A 37 -35.40 -6.70 1.44
C GLU A 37 -34.18 -5.92 0.95
N VAL A 38 -33.00 -6.22 1.49
CA VAL A 38 -31.72 -5.68 0.97
C VAL A 38 -31.44 -6.24 -0.43
N ALA A 39 -31.67 -7.53 -0.66
CA ALA A 39 -31.49 -8.16 -1.96
C ALA A 39 -32.48 -7.62 -3.00
N ASP A 40 -33.75 -7.45 -2.62
CA ASP A 40 -34.77 -6.86 -3.48
C ASP A 40 -34.42 -5.42 -3.87
N TYR A 41 -33.97 -4.62 -2.90
CA TYR A 41 -33.51 -3.25 -3.14
C TYR A 41 -32.30 -3.21 -4.08
N PHE A 42 -31.35 -4.13 -3.93
CA PHE A 42 -30.21 -4.26 -4.82
C PHE A 42 -30.64 -4.62 -6.25
N GLN A 43 -31.52 -5.60 -6.43
CA GLN A 43 -32.00 -6.00 -7.76
C GLN A 43 -32.79 -4.88 -8.45
N GLN A 44 -33.65 -4.17 -7.71
CA GLN A 44 -34.39 -3.02 -8.24
C GLN A 44 -33.42 -1.95 -8.78
N TRP A 45 -32.42 -1.58 -7.98
CA TRP A 45 -31.47 -0.54 -8.33
C TRP A 45 -30.42 -0.95 -9.36
N GLU A 46 -30.28 -2.24 -9.69
CA GLU A 46 -29.44 -2.68 -10.81
C GLU A 46 -29.93 -2.10 -12.15
N THR A 47 -31.26 -1.95 -12.28
CA THR A 47 -31.92 -1.45 -13.49
C THR A 47 -32.18 0.05 -13.41
N GLU A 48 -32.83 0.52 -12.33
CA GLU A 48 -33.23 1.93 -12.17
C GLU A 48 -32.04 2.90 -12.15
N ARG A 49 -30.85 2.44 -11.74
CA ARG A 49 -29.65 3.29 -11.73
C ARG A 49 -29.29 3.85 -13.10
N LYS A 50 -29.70 3.20 -14.20
CA LYS A 50 -29.37 3.63 -15.57
C LYS A 50 -30.07 4.94 -15.95
N ASP A 51 -31.16 5.27 -15.27
CA ASP A 51 -31.94 6.49 -15.49
C ASP A 51 -31.54 7.64 -14.56
N LEU A 52 -30.60 7.39 -13.63
CA LEU A 52 -30.09 8.43 -12.74
C LEU A 52 -29.23 9.44 -13.52
N PRO A 53 -29.27 10.73 -13.12
CA PRO A 53 -28.42 11.76 -13.72
C PRO A 53 -26.94 11.65 -13.30
N TYR A 54 -26.57 10.57 -12.61
CA TYR A 54 -25.23 10.29 -12.10
C TYR A 54 -24.96 8.79 -12.13
N MET A 55 -23.67 8.43 -12.18
CA MET A 55 -23.23 7.03 -12.20
C MET A 55 -23.21 6.42 -10.80
N THR A 56 -23.56 5.15 -10.69
CA THR A 56 -23.47 4.36 -9.45
C THR A 56 -22.92 2.98 -9.73
N ASP A 57 -22.13 2.45 -8.78
CA ASP A 57 -21.41 1.18 -8.90
C ASP A 57 -21.99 0.06 -8.05
N GLY A 58 -23.02 0.38 -7.26
CA GLY A 58 -23.59 -0.52 -6.28
C GLY A 58 -24.48 0.20 -5.27
N VAL A 59 -24.79 -0.51 -4.19
CA VAL A 59 -25.47 0.01 -3.00
C VAL A 59 -24.61 -0.22 -1.77
N VAL A 60 -24.68 0.69 -0.79
CA VAL A 60 -23.98 0.52 0.49
C VAL A 60 -24.98 0.08 1.55
N VAL A 61 -24.77 -1.11 2.08
CA VAL A 61 -25.56 -1.67 3.18
C VAL A 61 -24.87 -1.33 4.49
N LYS A 62 -25.62 -0.72 5.41
CA LYS A 62 -25.11 -0.30 6.73
C LYS A 62 -26.05 -0.82 7.81
N ILE A 63 -25.48 -1.31 8.91
CA ILE A 63 -26.27 -1.56 10.13
C ILE A 63 -26.81 -0.24 10.63
N ASN A 64 -28.12 -0.14 10.82
CA ASN A 64 -28.77 1.13 11.13
C ASN A 64 -28.45 1.66 12.55
N ASP A 65 -28.29 0.76 13.52
CA ASP A 65 -28.08 1.09 14.93
C ASP A 65 -26.61 1.46 15.24
N TYR A 66 -26.38 2.65 15.80
CA TYR A 66 -25.04 3.13 16.13
C TYR A 66 -24.36 2.43 17.31
N SER A 67 -25.13 1.89 18.25
CA SER A 67 -24.56 1.07 19.34
C SER A 67 -23.88 -0.18 18.78
N LEU A 68 -24.52 -0.84 17.81
CA LEU A 68 -23.96 -2.01 17.13
C LEU A 68 -22.75 -1.65 16.27
N GLN A 69 -22.78 -0.50 15.58
CA GLN A 69 -21.63 -0.02 14.82
C GLN A 69 -20.39 0.18 15.71
N LYS A 70 -20.57 0.78 16.90
CA LYS A 70 -19.49 1.00 17.88
C LYS A 70 -18.89 -0.33 18.36
N VAL A 71 -19.73 -1.33 18.65
CA VAL A 71 -19.28 -2.67 19.08
C VAL A 71 -18.50 -3.38 17.97
N LEU A 72 -18.99 -3.31 16.73
CA LEU A 72 -18.34 -3.98 15.58
C LEU A 72 -17.00 -3.33 15.20
N GLY A 73 -16.91 -2.01 15.31
CA GLY A 73 -15.68 -1.25 15.08
C GLY A 73 -15.16 -1.33 13.63
N PHE A 74 -13.85 -1.20 13.49
CA PHE A 74 -13.15 -1.10 12.21
C PHE A 74 -12.03 -2.13 12.10
N THR A 75 -11.74 -2.54 10.87
CA THR A 75 -10.45 -3.16 10.51
C THR A 75 -9.38 -2.07 10.35
N GLN A 76 -8.17 -2.40 9.88
CA GLN A 76 -7.14 -1.40 9.60
C GLN A 76 -7.58 -0.32 8.58
N LYS A 77 -8.56 -0.64 7.71
CA LYS A 77 -8.96 0.25 6.60
C LYS A 77 -10.47 0.45 6.45
N PHE A 78 -11.30 -0.51 6.86
CA PHE A 78 -12.74 -0.52 6.57
C PHE A 78 -13.61 -0.79 7.81
N PRO A 79 -14.82 -0.19 7.90
CA PRO A 79 -15.79 -0.51 8.95
C PRO A 79 -16.26 -1.96 8.85
N ARG A 80 -16.56 -2.60 9.99
CA ARG A 80 -17.12 -3.97 10.03
C ARG A 80 -18.65 -4.02 9.93
N TRP A 81 -19.30 -2.86 10.03
CA TRP A 81 -20.76 -2.70 10.08
C TRP A 81 -21.36 -2.17 8.77
N ALA A 82 -20.55 -2.00 7.73
CA ALA A 82 -20.99 -1.57 6.40
C ALA A 82 -20.27 -2.33 5.30
N ILE A 83 -20.97 -2.57 4.19
CA ILE A 83 -20.43 -3.21 2.99
C ILE A 83 -20.98 -2.52 1.74
N ALA A 84 -20.14 -2.39 0.72
CA ALA A 84 -20.56 -1.96 -0.62
C ALA A 84 -20.85 -3.20 -1.46
N LEU A 85 -22.13 -3.40 -1.81
CA LEU A 85 -22.58 -4.42 -2.75
C LEU A 85 -22.50 -3.85 -4.16
N LYS A 86 -21.50 -4.29 -4.94
CA LYS A 86 -21.27 -3.78 -6.30
C LYS A 86 -22.09 -4.55 -7.33
N TYR A 87 -22.58 -3.85 -8.35
CA TYR A 87 -23.21 -4.48 -9.52
C TYR A 87 -22.17 -5.20 -10.37
N PRO A 88 -22.59 -6.16 -11.21
CA PRO A 88 -21.73 -6.71 -12.26
C PRO A 88 -21.11 -5.57 -13.07
N ALA A 89 -19.79 -5.64 -13.24
CA ALA A 89 -19.07 -4.65 -14.03
C ALA A 89 -19.59 -4.66 -15.47
N GLU A 90 -19.75 -3.47 -16.05
CA GLU A 90 -20.08 -3.35 -17.47
C GLU A 90 -19.02 -4.08 -18.31
N GLU A 91 -19.50 -4.84 -19.30
CA GLU A 91 -18.67 -5.58 -20.25
C GLU A 91 -18.92 -5.06 -21.65
N ALA A 92 -17.85 -4.83 -22.42
CA ALA A 92 -17.96 -4.41 -23.81
C ALA A 92 -17.06 -5.26 -24.73
N PRO A 93 -17.53 -5.64 -25.93
CA PRO A 93 -16.70 -6.26 -26.95
C PRO A 93 -15.82 -5.21 -27.66
N THR A 94 -14.58 -5.58 -27.98
CA THR A 94 -13.69 -4.79 -28.83
C THR A 94 -12.66 -5.68 -29.53
N ILE A 95 -12.01 -5.18 -30.58
CA ILE A 95 -11.00 -5.91 -31.36
C ILE A 95 -9.60 -5.59 -30.85
N VAL A 96 -8.77 -6.61 -30.64
CA VAL A 96 -7.35 -6.47 -30.28
C VAL A 96 -6.55 -6.08 -31.52
N LYS A 97 -5.95 -4.89 -31.52
CA LYS A 97 -5.08 -4.42 -32.62
C LYS A 97 -3.64 -4.85 -32.46
N ASP A 98 -3.15 -4.89 -31.22
CA ASP A 98 -1.77 -5.22 -30.91
C ASP A 98 -1.66 -5.68 -29.45
N ILE A 99 -0.58 -6.37 -29.11
CA ILE A 99 -0.25 -6.74 -27.73
C ILE A 99 1.16 -6.23 -27.43
N ILE A 100 1.22 -5.20 -26.60
CA ILE A 100 2.48 -4.58 -26.17
C ILE A 100 2.86 -5.08 -24.78
N VAL A 101 4.15 -4.98 -24.46
CA VAL A 101 4.68 -5.30 -23.14
C VAL A 101 5.24 -4.04 -22.47
N ASN A 102 4.87 -3.83 -21.22
CA ASN A 102 5.42 -2.76 -20.38
C ASN A 102 6.38 -3.35 -19.35
N VAL A 103 7.56 -2.75 -19.22
CA VAL A 103 8.51 -3.08 -18.15
C VAL A 103 8.25 -2.14 -16.98
N GLY A 104 7.80 -2.69 -15.86
CA GLY A 104 7.54 -1.95 -14.63
C GLY A 104 8.81 -1.69 -13.81
N ARG A 105 8.66 -0.89 -12.75
CA ARG A 105 9.73 -0.54 -11.79
C ARG A 105 10.51 -1.74 -11.27
N THR A 106 9.83 -2.84 -10.95
CA THR A 106 10.49 -4.04 -10.39
C THR A 106 11.01 -5.00 -11.47
N GLY A 107 11.12 -4.53 -12.71
CA GLY A 107 11.46 -5.34 -13.88
C GLY A 107 10.31 -6.21 -14.38
N ALA A 108 9.14 -6.21 -13.74
CA ALA A 108 7.97 -6.98 -14.18
C ALA A 108 7.59 -6.63 -15.62
N VAL A 109 7.52 -7.63 -16.49
CA VAL A 109 7.12 -7.49 -17.89
C VAL A 109 5.65 -7.83 -18.00
N THR A 110 4.81 -6.80 -18.05
CA THR A 110 3.36 -6.92 -18.04
C THR A 110 2.79 -6.72 -19.45
N PRO A 111 2.12 -7.72 -20.02
CA PRO A 111 1.46 -7.58 -21.30
C PRO A 111 0.16 -6.77 -21.20
N MET A 112 -0.12 -5.98 -22.24
CA MET A 112 -1.34 -5.21 -22.39
C MET A 112 -1.88 -5.33 -23.81
N ALA A 113 -3.17 -5.56 -23.94
CA ALA A 113 -3.88 -5.50 -25.21
C ALA A 113 -4.10 -4.04 -25.60
N VAL A 114 -3.69 -3.65 -26.80
CA VAL A 114 -4.07 -2.41 -27.47
C VAL A 114 -5.24 -2.75 -28.37
N MET A 115 -6.35 -2.04 -28.21
CA MET A 115 -7.64 -2.42 -28.78
C MET A 115 -8.27 -1.26 -29.54
N GLU A 116 -9.33 -1.56 -30.29
CA GLU A 116 -10.22 -0.54 -30.81
C GLU A 116 -10.86 0.28 -29.68
N PRO A 117 -10.90 1.62 -29.80
CA PRO A 117 -11.51 2.47 -28.79
C PRO A 117 -12.97 2.08 -28.57
N VAL A 118 -13.31 1.72 -27.33
CA VAL A 118 -14.67 1.35 -26.94
C VAL A 118 -15.12 2.14 -25.73
N HIS A 119 -16.37 2.59 -25.72
CA HIS A 119 -16.95 3.24 -24.54
C HIS A 119 -17.31 2.18 -23.50
N LEU A 120 -16.81 2.36 -22.28
CA LEU A 120 -17.01 1.45 -21.17
C LEU A 120 -17.05 2.23 -19.85
N ALA A 121 -18.14 2.13 -19.10
CA ALA A 121 -18.34 2.82 -17.82
C ALA A 121 -17.95 4.30 -17.91
N GLY A 122 -18.56 5.03 -18.86
CA GLY A 122 -18.41 6.47 -19.04
C GLY A 122 -17.09 6.97 -19.64
N THR A 123 -16.13 6.09 -19.97
CA THR A 123 -14.84 6.49 -20.58
C THR A 123 -14.53 5.69 -21.83
N THR A 124 -13.74 6.25 -22.74
CA THR A 124 -13.18 5.48 -23.86
C THR A 124 -11.95 4.70 -23.40
N VAL A 125 -11.99 3.37 -23.55
CA VAL A 125 -10.91 2.45 -23.24
C VAL A 125 -10.21 2.02 -24.53
N GLN A 126 -8.87 2.06 -24.54
CA GLN A 126 -8.04 1.64 -25.67
C GLN A 126 -6.99 0.59 -25.28
N LYS A 127 -6.75 0.42 -23.98
CA LYS A 127 -5.76 -0.52 -23.44
C LYS A 127 -6.36 -1.29 -22.28
N ALA A 128 -6.09 -2.59 -22.23
CA ALA A 128 -6.48 -3.45 -21.12
C ALA A 128 -5.31 -4.35 -20.69
N THR A 129 -5.20 -4.59 -19.38
CA THR A 129 -4.18 -5.49 -18.85
C THR A 129 -4.49 -6.94 -19.23
N LEU A 130 -3.43 -7.69 -19.56
CA LEU A 130 -3.46 -9.15 -19.73
C LEU A 130 -2.82 -9.86 -18.53
N HIS A 131 -2.49 -9.12 -17.47
CA HIS A 131 -1.88 -9.60 -16.22
C HIS A 131 -0.48 -10.21 -16.36
N ASN A 132 -0.33 -11.35 -17.02
CA ASN A 132 0.94 -12.07 -17.15
C ASN A 132 0.92 -13.09 -18.31
N SER A 133 2.04 -13.79 -18.52
CA SER A 133 2.19 -14.78 -19.60
C SER A 133 1.23 -15.97 -19.47
N ASP A 134 0.88 -16.37 -18.25
CA ASP A 134 0.00 -17.52 -18.03
C ASP A 134 -1.43 -17.18 -18.41
N ARG A 135 -1.86 -15.95 -18.10
CA ARG A 135 -3.18 -15.45 -18.49
C ARG A 135 -3.32 -15.30 -20.00
N ILE A 136 -2.27 -14.89 -20.71
CA ILE A 136 -2.26 -14.90 -22.19
C ILE A 136 -2.52 -16.32 -22.71
N LYS A 137 -1.77 -17.31 -22.20
CA LYS A 137 -1.92 -18.71 -22.60
C LYS A 137 -3.31 -19.25 -22.26
N GLN A 138 -3.83 -18.91 -21.09
CA GLN A 138 -5.16 -19.33 -20.65
C GLN A 138 -6.26 -18.74 -21.54
N LEU A 139 -6.11 -17.48 -21.98
CA LEU A 139 -7.08 -16.82 -22.85
C LEU A 139 -6.95 -17.23 -24.31
N ASP A 140 -5.81 -17.81 -24.73
CA ASP A 140 -5.43 -17.97 -26.14
C ASP A 140 -5.66 -16.68 -26.95
N ILE A 141 -5.32 -15.54 -26.35
CA ILE A 141 -5.55 -14.23 -26.96
C ILE A 141 -4.55 -13.98 -28.09
N ARG A 142 -5.07 -13.53 -29.24
CA ARG A 142 -4.28 -13.23 -30.43
C ARG A 142 -4.57 -11.83 -30.95
N VAL A 143 -3.62 -11.30 -31.71
CA VAL A 143 -3.84 -10.04 -32.43
C VAL A 143 -4.93 -10.27 -33.49
N GLY A 144 -5.93 -9.40 -33.52
CA GLY A 144 -7.13 -9.51 -34.37
C GLY A 144 -8.33 -10.16 -33.69
N ASP A 145 -8.18 -10.75 -32.50
CA ASP A 145 -9.31 -11.37 -31.79
C ASP A 145 -10.32 -10.32 -31.31
N THR A 146 -11.60 -10.71 -31.30
CA THR A 146 -12.64 -9.97 -30.59
C THR A 146 -12.65 -10.42 -29.13
N VAL A 147 -12.49 -9.47 -28.20
CA VAL A 147 -12.40 -9.73 -26.77
C VAL A 147 -13.49 -9.00 -26.00
N ILE A 148 -13.91 -9.59 -24.88
CA ILE A 148 -14.75 -8.92 -23.91
C ILE A 148 -13.88 -8.31 -22.84
N ILE A 149 -14.05 -7.01 -22.62
CA ILE A 149 -13.34 -6.25 -21.58
C ILE A 149 -14.30 -5.72 -20.53
N ARG A 150 -13.77 -5.53 -19.32
CA ARG A 150 -14.46 -4.85 -18.21
C ARG A 150 -13.47 -3.98 -17.46
N LYS A 151 -13.97 -3.12 -16.57
CA LYS A 151 -13.12 -2.42 -15.59
C LYS A 151 -13.16 -3.10 -14.22
N ALA A 152 -12.05 -3.69 -13.81
CA ALA A 152 -11.86 -4.17 -12.46
C ALA A 152 -11.91 -2.99 -11.48
N GLY A 153 -12.80 -3.08 -10.50
CA GLY A 153 -13.06 -2.00 -9.54
C GLY A 153 -13.46 -0.68 -10.22
N GLU A 154 -14.06 -0.74 -11.42
CA GLU A 154 -14.47 0.38 -12.26
C GLU A 154 -13.38 1.32 -12.79
N ILE A 155 -12.11 0.98 -12.52
CA ILE A 155 -10.98 1.83 -12.90
C ILE A 155 -10.09 1.13 -13.92
N ILE A 156 -9.68 -0.11 -13.65
CA ILE A 156 -8.60 -0.77 -14.41
C ILE A 156 -9.21 -1.68 -15.48
N PRO A 157 -9.06 -1.39 -16.78
CA PRO A 157 -9.57 -2.26 -17.82
C PRO A 157 -8.79 -3.57 -17.91
N GLU A 158 -9.49 -4.70 -17.96
CA GLU A 158 -8.92 -6.04 -18.12
C GLU A 158 -9.70 -6.86 -19.16
N VAL A 159 -9.00 -7.79 -19.82
CA VAL A 159 -9.63 -8.75 -20.73
C VAL A 159 -10.21 -9.93 -19.96
N VAL A 160 -11.51 -10.13 -20.10
CA VAL A 160 -12.27 -11.18 -19.42
C VAL A 160 -12.16 -12.51 -20.18
N ARG A 161 -12.46 -12.48 -21.48
CA ARG A 161 -12.49 -13.65 -22.37
C ARG A 161 -12.32 -13.24 -23.83
N VAL A 162 -11.88 -14.18 -24.65
CA VAL A 162 -11.88 -14.09 -26.11
C VAL A 162 -13.18 -14.68 -26.65
N LEU A 163 -13.71 -14.11 -27.73
CA LEU A 163 -14.83 -14.67 -28.48
C LEU A 163 -14.31 -15.50 -29.64
N ASP A 164 -14.05 -16.79 -29.39
CA ASP A 164 -13.40 -17.68 -30.37
C ASP A 164 -14.22 -17.85 -31.66
N ASP A 165 -15.55 -17.79 -31.58
CA ASP A 165 -16.46 -17.88 -32.73
C ASP A 165 -16.28 -16.72 -33.74
N LEU A 166 -15.72 -15.60 -33.28
CA LEU A 166 -15.47 -14.40 -34.10
C LEU A 166 -13.99 -14.27 -34.51
N ARG A 167 -13.17 -15.28 -34.25
CA ARG A 167 -11.72 -15.25 -34.55
C ARG A 167 -11.50 -15.20 -36.07
N PRO A 168 -10.76 -14.19 -36.58
CA PRO A 168 -10.39 -14.14 -37.98
C PRO A 168 -9.53 -15.35 -38.41
N PRO A 169 -9.60 -15.76 -39.68
CA PRO A 169 -8.66 -16.74 -40.21
C PRO A 169 -7.23 -16.16 -40.21
N ASN A 170 -6.23 -16.99 -39.92
CA ASN A 170 -4.78 -16.66 -39.88
C ASN A 170 -4.27 -15.86 -38.67
N THR A 171 -4.95 -15.88 -37.51
CA THR A 171 -4.39 -15.31 -36.28
C THR A 171 -3.27 -16.18 -35.71
N GLN A 172 -2.17 -15.53 -35.28
CA GLN A 172 -1.02 -16.21 -34.69
C GLN A 172 -1.06 -16.15 -33.17
N LEU A 173 -0.60 -17.24 -32.53
CA LEU A 173 -0.51 -17.31 -31.07
C LEU A 173 0.55 -16.32 -30.57
N TYR A 174 0.16 -15.45 -29.64
CA TYR A 174 1.08 -14.46 -29.08
C TYR A 174 2.09 -15.10 -28.14
N GLN A 175 3.37 -14.83 -28.37
CA GLN A 175 4.46 -15.26 -27.49
C GLN A 175 5.04 -14.05 -26.78
N MET A 176 5.20 -14.17 -25.45
CA MET A 176 5.93 -13.16 -24.69
C MET A 176 7.37 -13.07 -25.20
N PRO A 177 7.95 -11.85 -25.24
CA PRO A 177 9.31 -11.68 -25.73
C PRO A 177 10.31 -12.40 -24.81
N SER A 178 11.40 -12.90 -25.41
CA SER A 178 12.52 -13.51 -24.68
C SER A 178 13.52 -12.48 -24.15
N HIS A 179 13.53 -11.28 -24.74
CA HIS A 179 14.42 -10.16 -24.39
C HIS A 179 13.60 -8.94 -23.99
N CYS A 180 14.17 -8.13 -23.11
CA CYS A 180 13.53 -6.92 -22.59
C CYS A 180 13.37 -5.88 -23.71
N PRO A 181 12.17 -5.36 -23.98
CA PRO A 181 11.96 -4.37 -25.05
C PRO A 181 12.67 -3.03 -24.81
N GLU A 182 13.15 -2.78 -23.59
CA GLU A 182 13.73 -1.50 -23.17
C GLU A 182 15.27 -1.54 -23.06
N CYS A 183 15.87 -2.70 -22.81
CA CYS A 183 17.33 -2.82 -22.62
C CYS A 183 17.94 -4.07 -23.25
N ASP A 184 17.14 -4.85 -23.97
CA ASP A 184 17.52 -6.09 -24.68
C ASP A 184 18.13 -7.21 -23.79
N SER A 185 18.10 -7.05 -22.46
CA SER A 185 18.55 -8.12 -21.57
C SER A 185 17.61 -9.32 -21.58
N THR A 186 18.14 -10.53 -21.41
CA THR A 186 17.35 -11.76 -21.35
C THR A 186 16.35 -11.71 -20.20
N LEU A 187 15.08 -11.94 -20.52
CA LEU A 187 14.02 -12.00 -19.53
C LEU A 187 14.03 -13.34 -18.81
N LYS A 188 13.81 -13.30 -17.50
CA LYS A 188 13.77 -14.49 -16.65
C LYS A 188 12.47 -14.52 -15.86
N ARG A 189 11.89 -15.71 -15.74
CA ARG A 189 10.78 -15.98 -14.83
C ARG A 189 11.36 -16.70 -13.61
N PRO A 190 11.42 -16.05 -12.43
CA PRO A 190 11.92 -16.69 -11.22
C PRO A 190 11.09 -17.94 -10.86
N PRO A 191 11.70 -18.93 -10.19
CA PRO A 191 10.97 -20.08 -9.69
C PRO A 191 9.84 -19.62 -8.75
N ASN A 192 8.68 -20.26 -8.85
CA ASN A 192 7.47 -19.94 -8.07
C ASN A 192 6.82 -18.58 -8.35
N GLU A 193 7.23 -17.84 -9.40
CA GLU A 193 6.56 -16.61 -9.82
C GLU A 193 5.78 -16.81 -11.13
N ALA A 194 4.62 -16.16 -11.25
CA ALA A 194 3.87 -16.05 -12.52
C ALA A 194 4.44 -14.98 -13.46
N VAL A 195 5.20 -14.02 -12.91
CA VAL A 195 5.62 -12.81 -13.61
C VAL A 195 7.02 -13.01 -14.21
N THR A 196 7.14 -12.72 -15.50
CA THR A 196 8.43 -12.64 -16.21
C THR A 196 9.07 -11.28 -15.94
N ARG A 197 10.39 -11.24 -15.72
CA ARG A 197 11.11 -10.04 -15.28
C ARG A 197 12.38 -9.75 -16.05
N CYS A 198 12.66 -8.46 -16.22
CA CYS A 198 13.97 -7.94 -16.57
C CYS A 198 14.83 -7.88 -15.30
N MET A 199 15.94 -8.61 -15.29
CA MET A 199 16.87 -8.67 -14.15
C MET A 199 18.01 -7.63 -14.23
N ASN A 200 18.10 -6.90 -15.35
CA ASN A 200 19.08 -5.83 -15.50
C ASN A 200 18.66 -4.58 -14.71
N LEU A 201 19.28 -4.36 -13.54
CA LEU A 201 19.03 -3.17 -12.70
C LEU A 201 19.35 -1.84 -13.40
N SER A 202 20.20 -1.87 -14.43
CA SER A 202 20.53 -0.71 -15.27
C SER A 202 19.54 -0.50 -16.43
N CYS A 203 18.43 -1.25 -16.47
CA CYS A 203 17.37 -1.03 -17.45
C CYS A 203 16.73 0.35 -17.26
N GLY A 204 16.66 1.14 -18.35
CA GLY A 204 16.09 2.49 -18.33
C GLY A 204 14.64 2.53 -17.83
N ALA A 205 13.84 1.48 -18.10
CA ALA A 205 12.47 1.38 -17.59
C ALA A 205 12.41 1.15 -16.07
N ILE A 206 13.34 0.37 -15.52
CA ILE A 206 13.47 0.15 -14.08
C ILE A 206 13.91 1.45 -13.42
N LEU A 207 14.94 2.12 -13.94
CA LEU A 207 15.39 3.42 -13.45
C LEU A 207 14.25 4.46 -13.48
N ARG A 208 13.54 4.58 -14.60
CA ARG A 208 12.37 5.46 -14.76
C ARG A 208 11.32 5.17 -13.69
N GLY A 209 10.94 3.91 -13.52
CA GLY A 209 9.98 3.49 -12.50
C GLY A 209 10.45 3.77 -11.08
N SER A 210 11.75 3.62 -10.81
CA SER A 210 12.36 3.87 -9.49
C SER A 210 12.36 5.35 -9.17
N LEU A 211 12.71 6.23 -10.13
CA LEU A 211 12.67 7.68 -9.97
C LEU A 211 11.26 8.21 -9.77
N VAL A 212 10.28 7.71 -10.54
CA VAL A 212 8.86 8.08 -10.36
C VAL A 212 8.35 7.63 -8.99
N HIS A 213 8.73 6.44 -8.54
CA HIS A 213 8.37 5.96 -7.21
C HIS A 213 9.03 6.78 -6.10
N TRP A 214 10.32 7.08 -6.24
CA TRP A 214 11.08 7.94 -5.33
C TRP A 214 10.40 9.30 -5.17
N ALA A 215 9.98 9.91 -6.29
CA ALA A 215 9.26 11.18 -6.30
C ALA A 215 7.84 11.14 -5.73
N SER A 216 7.25 9.95 -5.55
CA SER A 216 5.83 9.80 -5.21
C SER A 216 5.46 10.43 -3.86
N ARG A 217 4.18 10.76 -3.71
CA ARG A 217 3.61 11.40 -2.51
C ARG A 217 3.86 10.63 -1.22
N ASP A 218 3.94 9.30 -1.28
CA ASP A 218 4.17 8.46 -0.10
C ASP A 218 5.67 8.19 0.15
N ALA A 219 6.52 8.35 -0.88
CA ALA A 219 7.97 8.28 -0.79
C ALA A 219 8.56 9.65 -0.45
N LEU A 220 9.26 10.34 -1.34
CA LEU A 220 9.98 11.57 -0.99
C LEU A 220 9.16 12.85 -1.24
N ASP A 221 7.96 12.76 -1.83
CA ASP A 221 7.06 13.87 -2.18
C ASP A 221 7.74 14.98 -3.00
N ILE A 222 8.46 14.59 -4.06
CA ILE A 222 9.17 15.52 -4.95
C ILE A 222 8.20 16.05 -6.00
N ARG A 223 7.51 17.14 -5.66
CA ARG A 223 6.55 17.79 -6.56
C ARG A 223 7.25 18.32 -7.82
N GLY A 224 6.64 18.07 -8.97
CA GLY A 224 7.18 18.45 -10.29
C GLY A 224 8.02 17.37 -10.95
N LEU A 225 8.48 16.35 -10.23
CA LEU A 225 9.20 15.21 -10.79
C LEU A 225 8.24 14.11 -11.27
N GLY A 226 7.40 14.44 -12.26
CA GLY A 226 6.49 13.49 -12.89
C GLY A 226 7.18 12.61 -13.94
N GLU A 227 6.49 11.55 -14.40
CA GLU A 227 7.03 10.57 -15.37
C GLU A 227 7.61 11.22 -16.62
N LYS A 228 6.95 12.24 -17.19
CA LYS A 228 7.47 12.96 -18.37
C LYS A 228 8.80 13.66 -18.11
N ILE A 229 8.96 14.26 -16.94
CA ILE A 229 10.21 14.94 -16.55
C ILE A 229 11.30 13.91 -16.29
N VAL A 230 10.99 12.80 -15.61
CA VAL A 230 11.92 11.68 -15.42
C VAL A 230 12.43 11.15 -16.76
N ILE A 231 11.54 10.94 -17.74
CA ILE A 231 11.93 10.51 -19.10
C ILE A 231 12.86 11.54 -19.74
N LEU A 232 12.58 12.84 -19.63
CA LEU A 232 13.44 13.90 -20.16
C LEU A 232 14.83 13.88 -19.50
N LEU A 233 14.91 13.73 -18.18
CA LEU A 233 16.17 13.69 -17.44
C LEU A 233 17.03 12.48 -17.84
N ILE A 234 16.42 11.30 -17.98
CA ILE A 234 17.11 10.08 -18.42
C ILE A 234 17.57 10.22 -19.88
N ASN A 235 16.70 10.66 -20.79
CA ASN A 235 17.02 10.76 -22.22
C ASN A 235 18.14 11.77 -22.51
N ASN A 236 18.28 12.81 -21.67
CA ASN A 236 19.37 13.77 -21.77
C ASN A 236 20.62 13.36 -20.94
N GLY A 237 20.65 12.15 -20.39
CA GLY A 237 21.77 11.62 -19.63
C GLY A 237 22.06 12.35 -18.32
N LEU A 238 21.10 13.12 -17.80
CA LEU A 238 21.28 13.92 -16.59
C LEU A 238 21.14 13.10 -15.30
N VAL A 239 20.45 11.95 -15.36
CA VAL A 239 20.16 11.09 -14.22
C VAL A 239 20.25 9.62 -14.65
N ASN A 240 21.12 8.87 -13.97
CA ASN A 240 21.33 7.43 -14.13
C ASN A 240 21.11 6.65 -12.83
N SER A 241 21.03 7.34 -11.69
CA SER A 241 20.76 6.80 -10.36
C SER A 241 19.78 7.69 -9.59
N LEU A 242 19.29 7.23 -8.43
CA LEU A 242 18.49 8.10 -7.54
C LEU A 242 19.33 9.23 -6.94
N ALA A 243 20.63 8.99 -6.70
CA ALA A 243 21.51 9.98 -6.11
C ALA A 243 21.79 11.14 -7.06
N ASP A 244 21.86 10.89 -8.37
CA ASP A 244 22.13 11.91 -9.39
C ASP A 244 21.08 13.03 -9.40
N LEU A 245 19.86 12.77 -8.89
CA LEU A 245 18.83 13.81 -8.70
C LEU A 245 19.33 14.99 -7.88
N TYR A 246 20.19 14.71 -6.89
CA TYR A 246 20.68 15.70 -5.93
C TYR A 246 21.89 16.48 -6.46
N ASP A 247 22.45 16.09 -7.61
CA ASP A 247 23.53 16.79 -8.33
C ASP A 247 23.01 17.69 -9.46
N LEU A 248 21.69 17.72 -9.67
CA LEU A 248 21.06 18.55 -10.67
C LEU A 248 21.13 20.03 -10.27
N THR A 249 21.37 20.89 -11.26
CA THR A 249 21.34 22.34 -11.08
C THR A 249 20.24 22.96 -11.95
N PRO A 250 19.68 24.12 -11.58
CA PRO A 250 18.62 24.76 -12.36
C PRO A 250 19.03 25.02 -13.81
N GLU A 251 20.29 25.33 -14.07
CA GLU A 251 20.81 25.65 -15.41
C GLU A 251 20.80 24.42 -16.33
N LYS A 252 21.09 23.23 -15.79
CA LYS A 252 21.04 21.96 -16.54
C LYS A 252 19.62 21.60 -16.94
N ILE A 253 18.64 21.99 -16.14
CA ILE A 253 17.22 21.63 -16.32
C ILE A 253 16.48 22.69 -17.16
N ALA A 254 16.81 23.97 -17.00
CA ALA A 254 16.07 25.08 -17.63
C ALA A 254 16.12 25.10 -19.16
N ASN A 255 17.05 24.35 -19.76
CA ASN A 255 17.16 24.23 -21.22
C ASN A 255 16.35 23.05 -21.79
N LEU A 256 15.72 22.24 -20.94
CA LEU A 256 14.92 21.09 -21.39
C LEU A 256 13.56 21.53 -21.92
N GLU A 257 13.01 20.72 -22.84
CA GLU A 257 11.70 20.96 -23.40
C GLU A 257 10.63 21.04 -22.30
N ARG A 258 9.83 22.12 -22.31
CA ARG A 258 8.79 22.41 -21.31
C ARG A 258 9.30 22.71 -19.89
N MET A 259 10.61 22.90 -19.71
CA MET A 259 11.19 23.41 -18.47
C MET A 259 11.59 24.88 -18.67
N GLY A 260 10.99 25.77 -17.89
CA GLY A 260 11.46 27.15 -17.76
C GLY A 260 12.30 27.33 -16.49
N SER A 261 13.01 28.45 -16.37
CA SER A 261 13.86 28.74 -15.20
C SER A 261 13.10 28.63 -13.87
N LYS A 262 11.83 29.07 -13.82
CA LYS A 262 11.00 28.97 -12.62
C LYS A 262 10.65 27.51 -12.27
N SER A 263 10.29 26.69 -13.25
CA SER A 263 9.98 25.27 -12.99
C SER A 263 11.23 24.47 -12.62
N ALA A 264 12.38 24.83 -13.20
CA ALA A 264 13.66 24.25 -12.82
C ALA A 264 14.01 24.56 -11.37
N ASN A 265 13.92 25.83 -10.94
CA ASN A 265 14.15 26.22 -9.55
C ASN A 265 13.19 25.50 -8.59
N ASN A 266 11.89 25.49 -8.89
CA ASN A 266 10.90 24.80 -8.05
C ASN A 266 11.20 23.31 -7.90
N LEU A 267 11.67 22.65 -8.97
CA LEU A 267 12.02 21.23 -8.93
C LEU A 267 13.27 20.99 -8.06
N ILE A 268 14.31 21.80 -8.21
CA ILE A 268 15.51 21.70 -7.37
C ILE A 268 15.18 21.97 -5.90
N GLU A 269 14.36 22.98 -5.61
CA GLU A 269 13.87 23.23 -4.24
C GLU A 269 13.08 22.04 -3.68
N ALA A 270 12.24 21.40 -4.49
CA ALA A 270 11.50 20.20 -4.08
C ALA A 270 12.44 19.01 -3.82
N ILE A 271 13.47 18.82 -4.65
CA ILE A 271 14.49 17.79 -4.47
C ILE A 271 15.27 18.04 -3.18
N GLU A 272 15.71 19.27 -2.93
CA GLU A 272 16.44 19.61 -1.70
C GLU A 272 15.56 19.46 -0.46
N GLY A 273 14.29 19.90 -0.54
CA GLY A 273 13.31 19.72 0.53
C GLY A 273 13.06 18.25 0.87
N SER A 274 13.20 17.35 -0.10
CA SER A 274 12.99 15.92 0.06
C SER A 274 13.99 15.25 1.01
N LYS A 275 15.18 15.83 1.20
CA LYS A 275 16.21 15.30 2.11
C LYS A 275 15.74 15.20 3.57
N LYS A 276 14.74 16.02 3.94
CA LYS A 276 14.15 16.11 5.28
C LYS A 276 13.07 15.05 5.55
N GLN A 277 12.73 14.22 4.56
CA GLN A 277 11.72 13.18 4.76
C GLN A 277 12.20 12.14 5.78
N PRO A 278 11.29 11.57 6.60
CA PRO A 278 11.65 10.59 7.60
C PRO A 278 12.23 9.30 6.97
N PHE A 279 13.06 8.60 7.74
CA PHE A 279 13.73 7.38 7.31
C PHE A 279 12.78 6.30 6.77
N SER A 280 11.58 6.14 7.34
CA SER A 280 10.57 5.20 6.85
C SER A 280 10.13 5.49 5.40
N ARG A 281 10.09 6.76 5.01
CA ARG A 281 9.74 7.19 3.65
C ARG A 281 10.91 7.02 2.69
N VAL A 282 12.14 7.20 3.16
CA VAL A 282 13.36 6.85 2.41
C VAL A 282 13.39 5.35 2.11
N LEU A 283 13.18 4.50 3.12
CA LEU A 283 13.10 3.04 2.96
C LEU A 283 12.01 2.63 1.96
N TYR A 284 10.82 3.23 2.06
CA TYR A 284 9.76 2.99 1.09
C TYR A 284 10.17 3.43 -0.32
N GLY A 285 10.83 4.58 -0.46
CA GLY A 285 11.30 5.13 -1.71
C GLY A 285 12.33 4.26 -2.44
N LEU A 286 13.20 3.54 -1.70
CA LEU A 286 14.18 2.62 -2.29
C LEU A 286 13.53 1.50 -3.12
N GLY A 287 12.25 1.22 -2.89
CA GLY A 287 11.49 0.28 -3.71
C GLY A 287 11.93 -1.17 -3.53
N ILE A 288 12.45 -1.52 -2.35
CA ILE A 288 12.78 -2.91 -1.97
C ILE A 288 11.53 -3.76 -2.16
N ARG A 289 11.69 -4.94 -2.77
CA ARG A 289 10.57 -5.80 -3.11
C ARG A 289 9.85 -6.27 -1.82
N TYR A 290 8.52 -6.33 -1.91
CA TYR A 290 7.59 -6.58 -0.78
C TYR A 290 7.58 -5.54 0.35
N VAL A 291 8.45 -4.53 0.32
CA VAL A 291 8.48 -3.47 1.32
C VAL A 291 7.57 -2.32 0.89
N GLY A 292 6.30 -2.39 1.32
CA GLY A 292 5.34 -1.28 1.20
C GLY A 292 5.54 -0.21 2.27
N SER A 293 4.75 0.87 2.23
CA SER A 293 4.87 2.00 3.18
C SER A 293 4.68 1.57 4.65
N VAL A 294 3.76 0.65 4.91
CA VAL A 294 3.54 0.09 6.27
C VAL A 294 4.75 -0.71 6.73
N THR A 295 5.25 -1.61 5.88
CA THR A 295 6.44 -2.42 6.18
C THR A 295 7.67 -1.55 6.38
N ALA A 296 7.86 -0.52 5.56
CA ALA A 296 8.95 0.43 5.71
C ALA A 296 8.88 1.20 7.04
N GLY A 297 7.67 1.55 7.51
CA GLY A 297 7.43 2.09 8.85
C GLY A 297 7.85 1.12 9.95
N LEU A 298 7.40 -0.14 9.88
CA LEU A 298 7.76 -1.18 10.84
C LEU A 298 9.27 -1.43 10.89
N LEU A 299 9.92 -1.47 9.73
CA LEU A 299 11.37 -1.63 9.64
C LEU A 299 12.10 -0.43 10.26
N ALA A 300 11.69 0.80 9.97
CA ALA A 300 12.29 2.00 10.56
C ALA A 300 12.12 2.07 12.09
N GLU A 301 11.03 1.53 12.63
CA GLU A 301 10.81 1.45 14.08
C GLU A 301 11.71 0.40 14.77
N ASN A 302 11.93 -0.75 14.12
CA ASN A 302 12.70 -1.85 14.71
C ASN A 302 14.21 -1.75 14.40
N PHE A 303 14.57 -1.12 13.29
CA PHE A 303 15.95 -0.85 12.87
C PHE A 303 16.12 0.66 12.65
N PRO A 304 16.41 1.44 13.71
CA PRO A 304 16.50 2.90 13.66
C PRO A 304 17.50 3.53 12.67
N SER A 305 18.36 2.76 11.99
CA SER A 305 19.26 3.30 10.96
C SER A 305 19.43 2.33 9.80
N MET A 306 19.82 2.88 8.64
CA MET A 306 20.14 2.08 7.46
C MET A 306 21.26 1.08 7.74
N GLU A 307 22.27 1.47 8.53
CA GLU A 307 23.36 0.60 8.95
C GLU A 307 22.83 -0.61 9.73
N GLN A 308 21.98 -0.39 10.73
CA GLN A 308 21.39 -1.47 11.52
C GLN A 308 20.52 -2.40 10.67
N LEU A 309 19.76 -1.84 9.72
CA LEU A 309 18.94 -2.64 8.81
C LEU A 309 19.82 -3.50 7.88
N SER A 310 20.93 -2.94 7.38
CA SER A 310 21.86 -3.65 6.48
C SER A 310 22.58 -4.82 7.14
N GLN A 311 22.75 -4.78 8.47
CA GLN A 311 23.39 -5.82 9.27
C GLN A 311 22.39 -6.82 9.89
N ALA A 312 21.08 -6.59 9.72
CA ALA A 312 20.05 -7.42 10.33
C ALA A 312 20.07 -8.85 9.76
N SER A 313 20.04 -9.84 10.65
CA SER A 313 19.96 -11.24 10.22
C SER A 313 18.54 -11.60 9.73
N PHE A 314 18.42 -12.71 9.01
CA PHE A 314 17.11 -13.27 8.62
C PHE A 314 16.19 -13.48 9.83
N SER A 315 16.76 -13.93 10.96
CA SER A 315 16.02 -14.12 12.21
C SER A 315 15.54 -12.80 12.80
N ASP A 316 16.35 -11.75 12.74
CA ASP A 316 15.97 -10.43 13.26
C ASP A 316 14.84 -9.83 12.44
N LEU A 317 14.96 -9.87 11.12
CA LEU A 317 13.93 -9.38 10.19
C LEU A 317 12.60 -10.15 10.35
N SER A 318 12.65 -11.48 10.40
CA SER A 318 11.45 -12.32 10.53
C SER A 318 10.79 -12.23 11.91
N SER A 319 11.50 -11.69 12.91
CA SER A 319 10.94 -11.48 14.25
C SER A 319 10.00 -10.26 14.32
N VAL A 320 10.06 -9.38 13.32
CA VAL A 320 9.22 -8.18 13.23
C VAL A 320 7.82 -8.59 12.79
N TYR A 321 6.81 -8.29 13.61
CA TYR A 321 5.42 -8.60 13.30
C TYR A 321 4.99 -7.90 11.99
N GLY A 322 4.57 -8.67 11.00
CA GLY A 322 4.22 -8.18 9.66
C GLY A 322 5.32 -8.35 8.61
N VAL A 323 6.52 -8.79 9.01
CA VAL A 323 7.61 -9.17 8.10
C VAL A 323 7.67 -10.70 8.04
N GLY A 324 7.21 -11.27 6.93
CA GLY A 324 7.31 -12.71 6.66
C GLY A 324 8.66 -13.10 6.03
N GLU A 325 8.88 -14.41 5.88
CA GLU A 325 10.13 -14.98 5.32
C GLU A 325 10.47 -14.40 3.93
N GLU A 326 9.48 -14.24 3.05
CA GLU A 326 9.69 -13.65 1.72
C GLU A 326 10.17 -12.19 1.78
N ILE A 327 9.67 -11.41 2.75
CA ILE A 327 10.05 -10.02 2.93
C ILE A 327 11.47 -9.96 3.51
N ALA A 328 11.75 -10.76 4.54
CA ALA A 328 13.06 -10.84 5.15
C ALA A 328 14.14 -11.23 4.14
N GLN A 329 13.89 -12.27 3.34
CA GLN A 329 14.81 -12.70 2.29
C GLN A 329 14.99 -11.61 1.23
N SER A 330 13.91 -10.94 0.81
CA SER A 330 13.99 -9.87 -0.18
C SER A 330 14.82 -8.68 0.30
N ILE A 331 14.84 -8.38 1.59
CA ILE A 331 15.66 -7.31 2.17
C ILE A 331 17.13 -7.72 2.14
N ILE A 332 17.44 -8.95 2.57
CA ILE A 332 18.82 -9.49 2.55
C ILE A 332 19.36 -9.52 1.12
N ASP A 333 18.59 -10.05 0.18
CA ASP A 333 18.95 -10.12 -1.23
C ASP A 333 19.22 -8.71 -1.78
N TRP A 334 18.44 -7.72 -1.37
CA TRP A 334 18.64 -6.34 -1.79
C TRP A 334 19.97 -5.76 -1.30
N PHE A 335 20.32 -5.97 -0.03
CA PHE A 335 21.61 -5.54 0.53
C PHE A 335 22.81 -6.38 0.06
N SER A 336 22.59 -7.59 -0.45
CA SER A 336 23.66 -8.41 -1.03
C SER A 336 24.21 -7.86 -2.36
N ILE A 337 23.49 -6.94 -2.99
CA ILE A 337 23.85 -6.32 -4.27
C ILE A 337 24.72 -5.09 -4.00
N GLU A 338 25.99 -5.15 -4.39
CA GLU A 338 26.98 -4.08 -4.18
C GLU A 338 26.49 -2.70 -4.68
N LYS A 339 25.87 -2.64 -5.87
CA LYS A 339 25.32 -1.38 -6.42
C LYS A 339 24.26 -0.72 -5.51
N ASN A 340 23.50 -1.51 -4.75
CA ASN A 340 22.52 -0.97 -3.82
C ASN A 340 23.21 -0.39 -2.59
N CYS A 341 24.29 -1.01 -2.11
CA CYS A 341 25.12 -0.48 -1.05
C CYS A 341 25.80 0.83 -1.47
N ASP A 342 26.33 0.90 -2.70
CA ASP A 342 26.91 2.13 -3.27
C ASP A 342 25.87 3.25 -3.31
N LEU A 343 24.64 2.93 -3.74
CA LEU A 343 23.53 3.88 -3.76
C LEU A 343 23.24 4.43 -2.35
N ILE A 344 23.22 3.58 -1.33
CA ILE A 344 23.03 4.04 0.06
C ILE A 344 24.13 5.02 0.46
N GLN A 345 25.39 4.72 0.18
CA GLN A 345 26.50 5.62 0.49
C GLN A 345 26.41 6.95 -0.26
N GLN A 346 25.96 6.94 -1.52
CA GLN A 346 25.72 8.17 -2.28
C GLN A 346 24.59 9.00 -1.68
N LEU A 347 23.48 8.36 -1.31
CA LEU A 347 22.33 9.02 -0.67
C LEU A 347 22.72 9.61 0.71
N GLU A 348 23.57 8.92 1.45
CA GLU A 348 24.13 9.44 2.70
C GLU A 348 24.97 10.70 2.47
N LYS A 349 25.87 10.67 1.47
CA LYS A 349 26.74 11.82 1.12
C LYS A 349 25.96 13.06 0.71
N VAL A 350 24.83 12.91 0.02
CA VAL A 350 23.99 14.05 -0.37
C VAL A 350 23.10 14.55 0.78
N GLY A 351 23.11 13.88 1.95
CA GLY A 351 22.47 14.33 3.18
C GLY A 351 21.05 13.82 3.40
N LEU A 352 20.68 12.64 2.87
CA LEU A 352 19.38 12.03 3.15
C LEU A 352 19.32 11.55 4.60
N GLN A 353 18.13 11.66 5.20
CA GLN A 353 17.87 11.15 6.54
C GLN A 353 17.77 9.61 6.53
N LEU A 354 18.91 8.94 6.77
CA LEU A 354 19.03 7.47 6.85
C LEU A 354 18.86 6.90 8.26
N GLU A 355 18.47 7.75 9.21
CA GLU A 355 18.19 7.39 10.59
C GLU A 355 16.78 7.82 10.99
N ALA A 356 16.09 6.96 11.73
CA ALA A 356 14.86 7.33 12.40
C ALA A 356 15.16 8.52 13.31
N THR A 357 14.56 9.66 12.98
CA THR A 357 14.54 10.80 13.89
C THR A 357 13.85 10.26 15.14
N LYS A 358 14.58 10.15 16.26
CA LYS A 358 13.94 9.82 17.52
C LYS A 358 12.83 10.84 17.70
N SER A 359 11.58 10.44 17.48
CA SER A 359 10.47 11.16 18.07
C SER A 359 10.89 11.25 19.53
N LYS A 360 11.10 12.47 20.00
CA LYS A 360 10.87 12.77 21.39
C LYS A 360 9.41 12.41 21.62
N THR A 361 9.10 11.12 21.80
CA THR A 361 8.15 10.75 22.83
C THR A 361 8.56 11.62 24.00
N PRO A 362 7.65 12.44 24.54
CA PRO A 362 7.95 13.16 25.75
C PRO A 362 8.48 12.09 26.70
N THR A 363 9.76 12.13 27.02
CA THR A 363 10.25 11.54 28.24
C THR A 363 9.57 12.38 29.29
N VAL A 364 8.34 11.97 29.64
CA VAL A 364 7.75 12.32 30.92
C VAL A 364 8.83 11.98 31.92
N ASP A 365 9.24 12.96 32.71
CA ASP A 365 10.30 12.83 33.70
C ASP A 365 10.25 11.44 34.34
N SER A 366 11.31 10.67 34.13
CA SER A 366 11.42 9.26 34.47
C SER A 366 11.57 9.03 35.98
N SER A 367 10.98 9.91 36.80
CA SER A 367 11.04 9.88 38.26
C SER A 367 9.67 9.78 38.92
N LEU A 368 8.55 9.79 38.17
CA LEU A 368 7.20 9.76 38.75
C LEU A 368 6.20 8.80 38.07
N THR A 369 6.57 8.03 37.05
CA THR A 369 5.64 7.06 36.41
C THR A 369 5.83 5.63 36.96
N PRO A 370 4.75 4.85 37.17
CA PRO A 370 4.80 3.55 37.85
C PRO A 370 5.72 2.50 37.22
N PHE A 371 5.98 2.59 35.92
CA PHE A 371 6.73 1.58 35.15
C PHE A 371 8.03 2.11 34.55
N ALA A 372 8.57 3.22 35.07
CA ALA A 372 9.83 3.78 34.58
C ALA A 372 10.94 2.71 34.53
N GLY A 373 11.46 2.47 33.32
CA GLY A 373 12.57 1.53 33.06
C GLY A 373 12.18 0.04 33.10
N LYS A 374 10.89 -0.30 33.25
CA LYS A 374 10.41 -1.68 33.32
C LYS A 374 10.08 -2.24 31.94
N THR A 375 10.45 -3.49 31.69
CA THR A 375 10.19 -4.19 30.44
C THR A 375 9.07 -5.21 30.59
N PHE A 376 8.03 -5.08 29.77
CA PHE A 376 6.85 -5.95 29.73
C PHE A 376 6.86 -6.83 28.49
N VAL A 377 6.35 -8.06 28.63
CA VAL A 377 5.93 -8.91 27.52
C VAL A 377 4.45 -9.21 27.70
N ILE A 378 3.66 -9.09 26.63
CA ILE A 378 2.23 -9.42 26.66
C ILE A 378 2.04 -10.80 26.04
N THR A 379 1.32 -11.69 26.72
CA THR A 379 0.98 -13.02 26.19
C THR A 379 -0.48 -13.34 26.41
N GLY A 380 -1.08 -14.15 25.52
CA GLY A 380 -2.52 -14.44 25.54
C GLY A 380 -3.41 -13.29 25.08
N THR A 381 -4.72 -13.49 25.18
CA THR A 381 -5.77 -12.50 24.89
C THR A 381 -6.26 -11.89 26.20
N LEU A 382 -6.18 -10.57 26.34
CA LEU A 382 -6.61 -9.90 27.56
C LEU A 382 -8.15 -9.80 27.60
N PRO A 383 -8.79 -10.15 28.73
CA PRO A 383 -10.24 -10.04 28.95
C PRO A 383 -10.91 -8.72 28.54
N SER A 384 -10.32 -7.55 28.83
CA SER A 384 -10.98 -6.25 28.61
C SER A 384 -10.23 -5.26 27.71
N LEU A 385 -8.90 -5.38 27.61
CA LEU A 385 -8.05 -4.51 26.80
C LEU A 385 -7.63 -5.17 25.49
N LYS A 386 -7.61 -4.40 24.39
CA LYS A 386 -6.89 -4.86 23.20
C LYS A 386 -5.39 -4.80 23.48
N ARG A 387 -4.63 -5.71 22.86
CA ARG A 387 -3.16 -5.76 22.99
C ARG A 387 -2.47 -4.43 22.68
N ASN A 388 -2.99 -3.65 21.73
CA ASN A 388 -2.49 -2.32 21.39
C ASN A 388 -2.82 -1.27 22.46
N GLU A 389 -3.98 -1.37 23.11
CA GLU A 389 -4.38 -0.49 24.22
C GLU A 389 -3.53 -0.78 25.46
N ALA A 390 -3.31 -2.07 25.77
CA ALA A 390 -2.38 -2.46 26.83
C ALA A 390 -0.94 -1.99 26.53
N LYS A 391 -0.49 -2.08 25.27
CA LYS A 391 0.82 -1.55 24.85
C LYS A 391 0.90 -0.03 25.06
N ALA A 392 -0.15 0.70 24.67
CA ALA A 392 -0.22 2.15 24.85
C ALA A 392 -0.19 2.52 26.34
N LEU A 393 -0.96 1.86 27.20
CA LEU A 393 -0.98 2.09 28.65
C LEU A 393 0.37 1.79 29.32
N ILE A 394 1.04 0.71 28.92
CA ILE A 394 2.40 0.39 29.42
C ILE A 394 3.38 1.49 29.03
N MET A 395 3.32 1.96 27.78
CA MET A 395 4.20 3.01 27.27
C MET A 395 3.90 4.37 27.90
N GLU A 396 2.63 4.70 28.14
CA GLU A 396 2.18 5.92 28.82
C GLU A 396 2.65 5.95 30.28
N ALA A 397 2.64 4.80 30.97
CA ALA A 397 3.16 4.65 32.33
C ALA A 397 4.71 4.52 32.40
N GLY A 398 5.43 4.73 31.29
CA GLY A 398 6.89 4.78 31.22
C GLY A 398 7.60 3.43 31.05
N GLY A 399 6.85 2.36 30.75
CA GLY A 399 7.36 1.01 30.52
C GLY A 399 7.66 0.71 29.05
N LYS A 400 8.46 -0.33 28.80
CA LYS A 400 8.84 -0.80 27.45
C LYS A 400 8.17 -2.14 27.16
N VAL A 401 7.52 -2.30 26.00
CA VAL A 401 6.94 -3.59 25.59
C VAL A 401 7.85 -4.30 24.59
N THR A 402 8.12 -5.59 24.84
CA THR A 402 8.92 -6.46 23.98
C THR A 402 8.13 -7.70 23.58
N SER A 403 8.48 -8.30 22.44
CA SER A 403 7.77 -9.46 21.86
C SER A 403 8.27 -10.80 22.42
N SER A 404 9.49 -10.85 22.94
CA SER A 404 10.16 -12.05 23.46
C SER A 404 10.44 -11.96 24.95
N VAL A 405 10.23 -13.06 25.67
CA VAL A 405 10.63 -13.20 27.07
C VAL A 405 12.15 -13.36 27.15
N SER A 406 12.84 -12.48 27.88
CA SER A 406 14.28 -12.53 28.08
C SER A 406 14.65 -12.28 29.54
N LYS A 407 15.91 -12.47 29.93
CA LYS A 407 16.40 -12.10 31.27
C LYS A 407 16.23 -10.61 31.62
N LYS A 408 15.97 -9.76 30.62
CA LYS A 408 15.74 -8.32 30.78
C LYS A 408 14.26 -7.96 30.93
N THR A 409 13.36 -8.95 30.86
CA THR A 409 11.91 -8.75 31.03
C THR A 409 11.57 -8.72 32.52
N ASP A 410 10.97 -7.64 33.00
CA ASP A 410 10.54 -7.50 34.39
C ASP A 410 9.17 -8.14 34.65
N TYR A 411 8.24 -7.97 33.69
CA TYR A 411 6.84 -8.38 33.84
C TYR A 411 6.32 -9.14 32.61
N LEU A 412 5.57 -10.21 32.85
CA LEU A 412 4.75 -10.90 31.86
C LEU A 412 3.28 -10.59 32.13
N LEU A 413 2.63 -9.84 31.25
CA LEU A 413 1.20 -9.58 31.29
C LEU A 413 0.45 -10.79 30.70
N LEU A 414 -0.31 -11.48 31.54
CA LEU A 414 -1.04 -12.69 31.24
C LEU A 414 -2.47 -12.39 30.79
N GLY A 415 -2.77 -12.77 29.56
CA GLY A 415 -4.13 -12.98 29.05
C GLY A 415 -4.49 -14.46 28.99
N GLU A 416 -5.72 -14.73 28.59
CA GLU A 416 -6.23 -16.08 28.35
C GLU A 416 -5.38 -16.80 27.28
N ASN A 417 -5.09 -18.09 27.52
CA ASN A 417 -4.22 -18.95 26.71
C ASN A 417 -2.78 -18.40 26.52
N PRO A 418 -1.99 -18.27 27.59
CA PRO A 418 -0.68 -17.59 27.58
C PRO A 418 0.45 -18.33 26.83
N GLY A 419 0.18 -19.53 26.30
CA GLY A 419 1.04 -20.25 25.35
C GLY A 419 2.46 -20.54 25.87
N SER A 420 3.39 -20.74 24.95
CA SER A 420 4.80 -21.11 25.22
C SER A 420 5.62 -20.03 25.97
N LYS A 421 5.12 -18.78 26.03
CA LYS A 421 5.79 -17.67 26.73
C LYS A 421 5.61 -17.74 28.24
N LEU A 422 4.53 -18.36 28.74
CA LEU A 422 4.34 -18.62 30.17
C LEU A 422 5.46 -19.53 30.69
N THR A 423 5.67 -20.66 30.01
CA THR A 423 6.71 -21.64 30.38
C THR A 423 8.11 -21.06 30.34
N GLN A 424 8.37 -20.11 29.43
CA GLN A 424 9.65 -19.40 29.33
C GLN A 424 9.84 -18.40 30.47
N ALA A 425 8.77 -17.70 30.88
CA ALA A 425 8.82 -16.75 31.98
C ALA A 425 8.97 -17.44 33.36
N GLU A 426 8.33 -18.58 33.56
CA GLU A 426 8.49 -19.42 34.75
C GLU A 426 9.93 -19.90 34.91
N LYS A 427 10.56 -20.38 33.82
CA LYS A 427 11.97 -20.81 33.82
C LYS A 427 12.95 -19.68 34.13
N LEU A 428 12.60 -18.44 33.82
CA LEU A 428 13.44 -17.26 34.00
C LEU A 428 13.10 -16.48 35.29
N GLY A 429 12.12 -16.92 36.07
CA GLY A 429 11.73 -16.28 37.33
C GLY A 429 11.10 -14.90 37.15
N ILE A 430 10.43 -14.64 36.03
CA ILE A 430 9.87 -13.33 35.67
C ILE A 430 8.50 -13.15 36.35
N THR A 431 8.24 -11.95 36.85
CA THR A 431 6.99 -11.63 37.57
C THR A 431 5.80 -11.67 36.62
N GLN A 432 4.74 -12.39 36.99
CA GLN A 432 3.53 -12.54 36.20
C GLN A 432 2.46 -11.59 36.72
N LEU A 433 1.78 -10.87 35.82
CA LEU A 433 0.70 -9.94 36.14
C LEU A 433 -0.56 -10.32 35.38
N SER A 434 -1.69 -10.37 36.06
CA SER A 434 -3.00 -10.40 35.42
C SER A 434 -3.38 -9.01 34.89
N GLU A 435 -4.37 -8.94 34.00
CA GLU A 435 -4.90 -7.67 33.49
C GLU A 435 -5.42 -6.75 34.61
N ALA A 436 -6.08 -7.31 35.62
CA ALA A 436 -6.60 -6.56 36.75
C ALA A 436 -5.49 -5.94 37.62
N GLU A 437 -4.41 -6.69 37.86
CA GLU A 437 -3.23 -6.20 38.58
C GLU A 437 -2.49 -5.12 37.78
N PHE A 438 -2.36 -5.31 36.46
CA PHE A 438 -1.80 -4.33 35.55
C PHE A 438 -2.56 -3.00 35.60
N LEU A 439 -3.89 -3.02 35.48
CA LEU A 439 -4.71 -1.82 35.55
C LEU A 439 -4.64 -1.12 36.91
N THR A 440 -4.43 -1.87 37.99
CA THR A 440 -4.25 -1.31 39.34
C THR A 440 -2.91 -0.59 39.47
N LEU A 441 -1.86 -1.13 38.83
CA LEU A 441 -0.52 -0.54 38.83
C LEU A 441 -0.41 0.69 37.92
N VAL A 442 -1.18 0.76 36.82
CA VAL A 442 -1.25 1.93 35.91
C VAL A 442 -1.96 3.12 36.56
N LYS A 443 -2.90 2.89 37.50
CA LYS A 443 -3.70 3.94 38.16
C LYS A 443 -3.05 4.54 39.41
N LYS A 444 -1.92 4.00 39.87
CA LYS A 444 -1.08 4.61 40.92
C LYS A 444 -0.20 5.68 40.31
#